data_AF-A0A1G8C3Y1-F1
#
_entry.id   AF-A0A1G8C3Y1-F1
#
_cell.length_a   1.000
_cell.length_b   1.000
_cell.length_c   1.000
_cell.angle_alpha   90.00
_cell.angle_beta   90.00
_cell.angle_gamma   90.00
#
_symmetry.space_group_name_H-M   'P 1'
#
loop_
_entity.id
_entity.type
_entity.pdbx_description
1 polymer ?
#
loop_
_entity_poly.entity_id
_entity_poly.type
_entity_poly.pdbx_seq_one_letter_code
_entity_poly.pdbx_strand_id
1 'polypeptide(L)'
;MTLLDALPTAAPTLELPVRFFARAAQAMVAALPRTAEKGREHLHAARYTGEVLIASDGYRAALVEIPRAGMQLIDRYEVSDDLVIPYRALLWISRVTLNPNQRRAGIPQMTDGGYSVRLTVSLALVVAALVGPDGENVDEQEFPPASDVTYPPVEKLFDRWEEGEPHLPVFDGAHLGPIAQYAAKHPRGDQRLTIRPGKPLVRTGRSTVPGAARIDTADATFLIMPVKER
;
A
#
# COMPACT_ATOMS: atom_id res chain seq x y z
N MET A 1 -19.28 11.69 24.31
CA MET A 1 -18.00 12.41 24.15
C MET A 1 -17.10 11.45 23.39
N THR A 2 -16.88 11.74 22.11
CA THR A 2 -16.06 10.92 21.19
C THR A 2 -14.58 11.30 21.34
N LEU A 3 -13.65 10.46 20.90
CA LEU A 3 -12.22 10.78 20.99
C LEU A 3 -11.86 11.96 20.08
N LEU A 4 -12.60 12.11 18.99
CA LEU A 4 -12.48 13.22 18.05
C LEU A 4 -12.89 14.57 18.66
N ASP A 5 -13.81 14.61 19.64
CA ASP A 5 -14.20 15.84 20.33
C ASP A 5 -13.04 16.46 21.15
N ALA A 6 -11.99 15.67 21.46
CA ALA A 6 -10.83 16.10 22.21
C ALA A 6 -9.69 16.65 21.34
N LEU A 7 -9.78 16.49 20.01
CA LEU A 7 -8.76 16.97 19.08
C LEU A 7 -9.01 18.43 18.67
N PRO A 8 -7.95 19.21 18.38
CA PRO A 8 -8.12 20.56 17.85
C PRO A 8 -8.94 20.54 16.56
N THR A 9 -9.86 21.49 16.38
CA THR A 9 -10.73 21.60 15.20
C THR A 9 -9.96 21.82 13.89
N ALA A 10 -8.68 22.20 13.96
CA ALA A 10 -7.78 22.38 12.81
C ALA A 10 -6.77 21.22 12.66
N ALA A 11 -7.00 20.09 13.33
CA ALA A 11 -6.11 18.93 13.23
C ALA A 11 -6.16 18.35 11.81
N PRO A 12 -4.99 18.12 11.18
CA PRO A 12 -4.93 17.49 9.87
C PRO A 12 -5.72 16.18 9.82
N THR A 13 -6.64 16.11 8.86
CA THR A 13 -7.55 14.99 8.63
C THR A 13 -7.38 14.38 7.23
N LEU A 14 -7.46 13.05 7.16
CA LEU A 14 -7.55 12.27 5.93
C LEU A 14 -8.70 11.28 6.05
N GLU A 15 -9.72 11.47 5.24
CA GLU A 15 -10.85 10.54 5.14
C GLU A 15 -10.86 9.86 3.77
N LEU A 16 -10.99 8.52 3.74
CA LEU A 16 -10.98 7.73 2.51
C LEU A 16 -11.98 6.57 2.57
N PRO A 17 -12.51 6.07 1.42
CA PRO A 17 -13.37 4.89 1.39
C PRO A 17 -12.71 3.66 2.03
N VAL A 18 -13.46 2.90 2.85
CA VAL A 18 -12.92 1.78 3.64
C VAL A 18 -12.14 0.77 2.80
N ARG A 19 -12.68 0.33 1.65
CA ARG A 19 -12.03 -0.71 0.83
C ARG A 19 -10.79 -0.20 0.14
N PHE A 20 -10.77 1.08 -0.22
CA PHE A 20 -9.57 1.70 -0.78
C PHE A 20 -8.51 1.84 0.30
N PHE A 21 -8.87 2.45 1.44
CA PHE A 21 -7.91 2.72 2.51
C PHE A 21 -7.35 1.44 3.12
N ALA A 22 -8.18 0.41 3.33
CA ALA A 22 -7.70 -0.88 3.82
C ALA A 22 -6.67 -1.51 2.86
N ARG A 23 -6.89 -1.46 1.54
CA ARG A 23 -5.93 -1.97 0.54
C ARG A 23 -4.65 -1.14 0.49
N ALA A 24 -4.76 0.19 0.52
CA ALA A 24 -3.60 1.08 0.58
C ALA A 24 -2.78 0.83 1.84
N ALA A 25 -3.44 0.70 3.00
CA ALA A 25 -2.80 0.40 4.28
C ALA A 25 -2.12 -0.98 4.28
N GLN A 26 -2.72 -2.00 3.64
CA GLN A 26 -2.07 -3.31 3.46
C GLN A 26 -0.75 -3.19 2.67
N ALA A 27 -0.74 -2.40 1.59
CA ALA A 27 0.48 -2.14 0.82
C ALA A 27 1.55 -1.44 1.67
N MET A 28 1.16 -0.43 2.46
CA MET A 28 2.09 0.27 3.36
C MET A 28 2.65 -0.67 4.43
N VAL A 29 1.79 -1.43 5.13
CA VAL A 29 2.21 -2.41 6.15
C VAL A 29 3.18 -3.45 5.56
N ALA A 30 2.99 -3.83 4.30
CA ALA A 30 3.90 -4.74 3.61
C ALA A 30 5.27 -4.12 3.27
N ALA A 31 5.38 -2.78 3.18
CA ALA A 31 6.62 -2.06 2.91
C ALA A 31 7.37 -1.63 4.18
N LEU A 32 6.68 -1.53 5.32
CA LEU A 32 7.26 -1.06 6.58
C LEU A 32 7.96 -2.18 7.37
N PRO A 33 8.96 -1.86 8.22
CA PRO A 33 9.47 -2.81 9.20
C PRO A 33 8.37 -3.12 10.23
N ARG A 34 8.40 -4.32 10.84
CA ARG A 34 7.40 -4.70 11.86
C ARG A 34 7.65 -4.05 13.22
N THR A 35 8.87 -3.58 13.44
CA THR A 35 9.34 -2.98 14.69
C THR A 35 10.13 -1.73 14.34
N ALA A 36 10.00 -0.68 15.16
CA ALA A 36 10.83 0.51 15.02
C ALA A 36 12.30 0.17 15.31
N GLU A 37 13.16 0.30 14.32
CA GLU A 37 14.61 0.16 14.48
C GLU A 37 15.17 1.44 15.11
N LYS A 38 16.10 1.29 16.07
CA LYS A 38 16.74 2.42 16.72
C LYS A 38 17.50 3.28 15.71
N GLY A 39 17.21 4.58 15.67
CA GLY A 39 17.78 5.53 14.70
C GLY A 39 17.09 5.54 13.33
N ARG A 40 16.05 4.71 13.12
CA ARG A 40 15.24 4.65 11.90
C ARG A 40 13.74 4.61 12.22
N GLU A 41 13.35 5.22 13.34
CA GLU A 41 11.97 5.21 13.86
C GLU A 41 10.98 5.85 12.87
N HIS A 42 11.42 6.85 12.09
CA HIS A 42 10.64 7.48 11.02
C HIS A 42 10.21 6.50 9.92
N LEU A 43 10.99 5.44 9.69
CA LEU A 43 10.63 4.40 8.71
C LEU A 43 9.59 3.42 9.25
N HIS A 44 9.13 3.58 10.49
CA HIS A 44 8.03 2.81 11.07
C HIS A 44 6.67 3.55 10.95
N ALA A 45 6.52 4.33 9.89
CA ALA A 45 5.33 5.08 9.52
C ALA A 45 5.23 5.24 7.99
N ALA A 46 4.03 5.51 7.49
CA ALA A 46 3.82 5.97 6.12
C ALA A 46 3.65 7.49 6.12
N ARG A 47 3.96 8.13 4.98
CA ARG A 47 3.69 9.55 4.73
C ARG A 47 2.65 9.69 3.64
N TYR A 48 1.72 10.61 3.85
CA TYR A 48 0.78 11.07 2.86
C TYR A 48 1.12 12.50 2.45
N THR A 49 1.19 12.79 1.15
CA THR A 49 1.62 14.10 0.63
C THR A 49 0.49 14.84 -0.13
N GLY A 50 -0.76 14.63 0.27
CA GLY A 50 -1.92 15.23 -0.40
C GLY A 50 -2.34 14.53 -1.71
N GLU A 51 -1.50 13.66 -2.27
CA GLU A 51 -1.75 12.93 -3.52
C GLU A 51 -1.39 11.46 -3.43
N VAL A 52 -0.31 11.13 -2.70
CA VAL A 52 0.22 9.78 -2.63
C VAL A 52 0.48 9.37 -1.20
N LEU A 53 0.23 8.10 -0.91
CA LEU A 53 0.61 7.44 0.33
C LEU A 53 1.88 6.61 0.07
N ILE A 54 2.93 6.85 0.86
CA ILE A 54 4.25 6.29 0.64
C ILE A 54 4.78 5.66 1.93
N ALA A 55 5.38 4.48 1.81
CA ALA A 55 6.05 3.78 2.89
C ALA A 55 7.36 3.17 2.42
N SER A 56 8.38 3.12 3.29
CA SER A 56 9.62 2.39 3.02
C SER A 56 10.32 1.94 4.30
N ASP A 57 11.05 0.83 4.22
CA ASP A 57 12.02 0.38 5.22
C ASP A 57 13.49 0.58 4.78
N GLY A 58 13.70 1.29 3.66
CA GLY A 58 14.99 1.50 3.01
C GLY A 58 15.44 0.37 2.07
N TYR A 59 14.76 -0.77 2.06
CA TYR A 59 15.01 -1.89 1.15
C TYR A 59 13.85 -2.13 0.19
N ARG A 60 12.63 -1.88 0.65
CA ARG A 60 11.38 -1.91 -0.13
C ARG A 60 10.63 -0.60 0.08
N ALA A 61 9.83 -0.25 -0.90
CA ALA A 61 8.94 0.89 -0.84
C ALA A 61 7.59 0.53 -1.47
N ALA A 62 6.54 1.18 -0.98
CA ALA A 62 5.22 1.17 -1.61
C ALA A 62 4.78 2.62 -1.82
N LEU A 63 4.16 2.87 -2.97
CA LEU A 63 3.51 4.12 -3.33
C LEU A 63 2.10 3.78 -3.79
N VAL A 64 1.10 4.48 -3.25
CA VAL A 64 -0.30 4.35 -3.64
C VAL A 64 -0.84 5.74 -3.92
N GLU A 65 -1.26 5.97 -5.16
CA GLU A 65 -1.95 7.20 -5.56
C GLU A 65 -3.37 7.23 -5.02
N ILE A 66 -3.78 8.39 -4.51
CA ILE A 66 -5.10 8.63 -3.96
C ILE A 66 -5.98 9.25 -5.07
N PRO A 67 -6.95 8.51 -5.64
CA PRO A 67 -7.71 8.98 -6.79
C PRO A 67 -8.68 10.10 -6.41
N ARG A 68 -8.32 11.36 -6.70
CA ARG A 68 -9.16 12.54 -6.42
C ARG A 68 -10.48 12.55 -7.19
N ALA A 69 -10.48 12.08 -8.43
CA ALA A 69 -11.65 12.14 -9.33
C ALA A 69 -12.87 11.33 -8.87
N GLY A 70 -12.68 10.34 -7.99
CA GLY A 70 -13.78 9.51 -7.43
C GLY A 70 -14.21 9.92 -6.03
N MET A 71 -13.44 10.77 -5.34
CA MET A 71 -13.73 11.21 -3.97
C MET A 71 -14.68 12.41 -3.93
N GLN A 72 -14.88 13.12 -5.04
CA GLN A 72 -15.81 14.26 -5.12
C GLN A 72 -17.30 13.89 -4.96
N LEU A 73 -17.65 12.60 -4.88
CA LEU A 73 -19.04 12.15 -4.75
C LEU A 73 -19.58 12.25 -3.31
N ILE A 74 -18.72 12.56 -2.33
CA ILE A 74 -19.15 12.87 -0.96
C ILE A 74 -18.37 14.10 -0.48
N ASP A 75 -19.06 15.20 -0.15
CA ASP A 75 -18.48 16.44 0.41
C ASP A 75 -17.81 16.29 1.80
N ARG A 76 -17.55 15.05 2.24
CA ARG A 76 -16.97 14.71 3.56
C ARG A 76 -15.50 14.34 3.51
N TYR A 77 -14.93 14.11 2.33
CA TYR A 77 -13.53 13.71 2.24
C TYR A 77 -12.63 14.93 2.44
N GLU A 78 -12.24 15.16 3.69
CA GLU A 78 -11.19 16.10 4.03
C GLU A 78 -9.82 15.44 3.84
N VAL A 79 -8.96 16.15 3.13
CA VAL A 79 -7.65 15.67 2.73
C VAL A 79 -6.64 16.76 3.06
N SER A 80 -5.83 16.51 4.08
CA SER A 80 -4.72 17.39 4.44
C SER A 80 -3.53 17.22 3.49
N ASP A 81 -2.71 18.26 3.37
CA ASP A 81 -1.59 18.29 2.42
C ASP A 81 -0.41 17.38 2.82
N ASP A 82 -0.19 17.15 4.12
CA ASP A 82 0.89 16.29 4.60
C ASP A 82 0.54 15.61 5.92
N LEU A 83 0.68 14.29 6.00
CA LEU A 83 0.40 13.50 7.19
C LEU A 83 1.41 12.38 7.36
N VAL A 84 1.82 12.13 8.60
CA VAL A 84 2.58 10.92 8.94
C VAL A 84 1.68 9.97 9.73
N ILE A 85 1.50 8.76 9.19
CA ILE A 85 0.57 7.75 9.71
C ILE A 85 1.39 6.61 10.34
N PRO A 86 1.31 6.38 11.66
CA PRO A 86 2.11 5.38 12.34
C PRO A 86 1.72 3.96 11.90
N TYR A 87 2.69 3.04 11.89
CA TYR A 87 2.48 1.63 11.50
C TYR A 87 1.27 0.98 12.18
N ARG A 88 1.04 1.27 13.47
CA ARG A 88 -0.08 0.68 14.22
C ARG A 88 -1.45 1.14 13.72
N ALA A 89 -1.58 2.41 13.33
CA ALA A 89 -2.79 2.92 12.71
C ALA A 89 -3.03 2.24 11.36
N LEU A 90 -2.01 2.17 10.50
CA LEU A 90 -2.09 1.44 9.23
C LEU A 90 -2.46 -0.03 9.41
N LEU A 91 -1.90 -0.70 10.43
CA LEU A 91 -2.23 -2.08 10.74
C LEU A 91 -3.71 -2.24 11.13
N TRP A 92 -4.26 -1.32 11.92
CA TRP A 92 -5.68 -1.32 12.25
C TRP A 92 -6.53 -1.10 11.00
N ILE A 93 -6.24 -0.06 10.21
CA ILE A 93 -6.95 0.28 8.96
C ILE A 93 -6.94 -0.90 7.99
N SER A 94 -5.79 -1.58 7.84
CA SER A 94 -5.64 -2.74 6.95
C SER A 94 -6.54 -3.93 7.29
N ARG A 95 -7.09 -3.94 8.52
CA ARG A 95 -7.94 -5.00 9.08
C ARG A 95 -9.39 -4.57 9.25
N VAL A 96 -9.73 -3.31 8.99
CA VAL A 96 -11.11 -2.83 9.06
C VAL A 96 -11.93 -3.60 8.02
N THR A 97 -13.03 -4.21 8.48
CA THR A 97 -13.96 -4.91 7.61
C THR A 97 -15.39 -4.48 7.95
N LEU A 98 -16.18 -4.19 6.92
CA LEU A 98 -17.60 -3.94 7.09
C LEU A 98 -18.33 -5.25 7.37
N ASN A 99 -19.20 -5.27 8.36
CA ASN A 99 -20.09 -6.39 8.63
C ASN A 99 -21.16 -6.52 7.51
N PRO A 100 -21.84 -7.67 7.38
CA PRO A 100 -22.81 -7.88 6.31
C PRO A 100 -23.95 -6.85 6.26
N ASN A 101 -24.37 -6.29 7.39
CA ASN A 101 -25.44 -5.29 7.46
C ASN A 101 -24.96 -3.93 6.96
N GLN A 102 -23.77 -3.50 7.36
CA GLN A 102 -23.12 -2.27 6.88
C GLN A 102 -22.89 -2.31 5.36
N ARG A 103 -22.51 -3.48 4.82
CA ARG A 103 -22.37 -3.66 3.37
C ARG A 103 -23.68 -3.50 2.59
N ARG A 104 -24.82 -3.79 3.23
CA ARG A 104 -26.15 -3.74 2.60
C ARG A 104 -26.86 -2.40 2.79
N ALA A 105 -26.63 -1.74 3.92
CA ALA A 105 -27.24 -0.46 4.28
C ALA A 105 -26.73 0.72 3.45
N GLY A 106 -25.67 0.51 2.69
CA GLY A 106 -24.94 1.58 2.05
C GLY A 106 -25.52 2.08 0.73
N ILE A 107 -25.09 3.27 0.32
CA ILE A 107 -25.50 3.91 -0.94
C ILE A 107 -25.11 2.98 -2.11
N PRO A 108 -26.07 2.48 -2.93
CA PRO A 108 -25.82 1.47 -3.96
C PRO A 108 -24.80 1.87 -5.04
N GLN A 109 -24.61 3.18 -5.24
CA GLN A 109 -23.68 3.76 -6.21
C GLN A 109 -22.23 3.76 -5.70
N MET A 110 -22.01 3.55 -4.41
CA MET A 110 -20.70 3.51 -3.79
C MET A 110 -20.37 2.08 -3.37
N THR A 111 -19.25 1.54 -3.85
CA THR A 111 -18.83 0.16 -3.55
C THR A 111 -18.70 -0.13 -2.05
N ASP A 112 -18.51 0.91 -1.24
CA ASP A 112 -18.27 0.80 0.21
C ASP A 112 -19.50 1.17 1.02
N GLY A 113 -20.62 1.44 0.36
CA GLY A 113 -21.86 1.76 1.03
C GLY A 113 -21.87 3.14 1.72
N GLY A 114 -20.96 4.03 1.35
CA GLY A 114 -20.80 5.33 2.00
C GLY A 114 -19.98 5.30 3.30
N TYR A 115 -19.45 4.14 3.70
CA TYR A 115 -18.51 4.06 4.82
C TYR A 115 -17.11 4.53 4.40
N SER A 116 -16.44 5.18 5.33
CA SER A 116 -15.06 5.67 5.18
C SER A 116 -14.24 5.38 6.43
N VAL A 117 -12.92 5.51 6.32
CA VAL A 117 -12.04 5.60 7.47
C VAL A 117 -11.49 7.02 7.51
N ARG A 118 -11.66 7.68 8.65
CA ARG A 118 -11.10 9.00 8.95
C ARG A 118 -9.88 8.84 9.85
N LEU A 119 -8.78 9.46 9.46
CA LEU A 119 -7.62 9.68 10.31
C LEU A 119 -7.57 11.15 10.69
N THR A 120 -7.43 11.43 11.97
CA THR A 120 -7.14 12.78 12.47
C THR A 120 -5.83 12.72 13.24
N VAL A 121 -4.89 13.57 12.85
CA VAL A 121 -3.50 13.54 13.32
C VAL A 121 -3.21 14.82 14.12
N SER A 122 -2.61 14.65 15.28
CA SER A 122 -2.08 15.73 16.10
C SER A 122 -0.65 15.40 16.56
N LEU A 123 0.04 16.39 17.13
CA LEU A 123 1.37 16.19 17.71
C LEU A 123 1.37 15.18 18.87
N ALA A 124 0.23 14.96 19.52
CA ALA A 124 0.11 14.12 20.70
C ALA A 124 -0.46 12.72 20.40
N LEU A 125 -1.25 12.58 19.33
CA LEU A 125 -2.11 11.43 19.10
C LEU A 125 -2.55 11.34 17.63
N VAL A 126 -2.74 10.12 17.15
CA VAL A 126 -3.46 9.79 15.92
C VAL A 126 -4.74 9.03 16.27
N VAL A 127 -5.89 9.50 15.80
CA VAL A 127 -7.17 8.81 15.94
C VAL A 127 -7.58 8.27 14.58
N ALA A 128 -7.87 6.98 14.51
CA ALA A 128 -8.52 6.36 13.34
C ALA A 128 -9.96 6.01 13.69
N ALA A 129 -10.89 6.42 12.84
CA ALA A 129 -12.32 6.17 13.01
C ALA A 129 -12.90 5.49 11.77
N LEU A 130 -13.72 4.47 11.97
CA LEU A 130 -14.65 3.98 10.95
C LEU A 130 -15.88 4.89 10.98
N VAL A 131 -16.12 5.60 9.88
CA VAL A 131 -17.21 6.57 9.76
C VAL A 131 -18.32 5.99 8.90
N GLY A 132 -19.54 6.12 9.38
CA GLY A 132 -20.74 5.67 8.71
C GLY A 132 -21.25 6.63 7.63
N PRO A 133 -22.26 6.19 6.86
CA PRO A 133 -22.81 6.97 5.76
C PRO A 133 -23.52 8.25 6.21
N ASP A 134 -23.84 8.43 7.50
CA ASP A 134 -24.42 9.67 8.04
C ASP A 134 -23.36 10.54 8.75
N GLY A 135 -22.09 10.11 8.76
CA GLY A 135 -20.97 10.83 9.36
C GLY A 135 -20.73 10.48 10.83
N GLU A 136 -21.47 9.51 11.36
CA GLU A 136 -21.31 8.99 12.71
C GLU A 136 -20.07 8.09 12.82
N ASN A 137 -19.36 8.17 13.94
CA ASN A 137 -18.25 7.27 14.20
C ASN A 137 -18.79 5.94 14.75
N VAL A 138 -18.47 4.85 14.05
CA VAL A 138 -18.94 3.49 14.36
C VAL A 138 -17.94 2.74 15.23
N ASP A 139 -16.65 3.00 15.00
CA ASP A 139 -15.53 2.44 15.75
C ASP A 139 -14.37 3.43 15.73
N GLU A 140 -13.60 3.52 16.80
CA GLU A 140 -12.51 4.48 16.95
C GLU A 140 -11.33 3.85 17.70
N GLN A 141 -10.11 4.16 17.27
CA GLN A 141 -8.89 3.68 17.92
C GLN A 141 -7.83 4.79 17.99
N GLU A 142 -7.23 4.92 19.17
CA GLU A 142 -6.12 5.82 19.43
C GLU A 142 -4.76 5.15 19.20
N PHE A 143 -3.83 5.92 18.64
CA PHE A 143 -2.46 5.51 18.41
C PHE A 143 -1.48 6.62 18.80
N PRO A 144 -0.33 6.28 19.39
CA PRO A 144 0.73 7.26 19.56
C PRO A 144 1.18 7.81 18.20
N PRO A 145 1.57 9.09 18.13
CA PRO A 145 2.04 9.71 16.90
C PRO A 145 3.34 9.04 16.43
N ALA A 146 3.61 9.15 15.13
CA ALA A 146 4.91 8.76 14.60
C ALA A 146 6.02 9.69 15.13
N SER A 147 7.27 9.21 15.17
CA SER A 147 8.39 10.08 15.59
C SER A 147 8.59 11.21 14.59
N ASP A 148 8.81 12.41 15.11
CA ASP A 148 8.85 13.70 14.39
C ASP A 148 10.12 13.93 13.54
N VAL A 149 10.63 12.88 12.91
CA VAL A 149 11.86 12.92 12.12
C VAL A 149 11.49 12.95 10.65
N THR A 150 12.04 13.93 9.94
CA THR A 150 11.85 14.17 8.50
C THR A 150 11.81 12.86 7.71
N TYR A 151 10.66 12.59 7.08
CA TYR A 151 10.51 11.43 6.21
C TYR A 151 11.35 11.62 4.94
N PRO A 152 12.14 10.63 4.50
CA PRO A 152 12.93 10.75 3.27
C PRO A 152 12.00 10.92 2.04
N PRO A 153 12.43 11.63 0.98
CA PRO A 153 11.64 11.82 -0.24
C PRO A 153 11.66 10.55 -1.10
N VAL A 154 10.99 9.50 -0.61
CA VAL A 154 10.93 8.16 -1.22
C VAL A 154 10.20 8.20 -2.57
N GLU A 155 9.29 9.14 -2.78
CA GLU A 155 8.59 9.39 -4.05
C GLU A 155 9.55 9.51 -5.24
N LYS A 156 10.70 10.17 -5.06
CA LYS A 156 11.70 10.39 -6.11
C LYS A 156 12.35 9.09 -6.61
N LEU A 157 12.20 7.98 -5.89
CA LEU A 157 12.66 6.67 -6.33
C LEU A 157 11.77 6.09 -7.44
N PHE A 158 10.51 6.50 -7.50
CA PHE A 158 9.52 6.02 -8.48
C PHE A 158 9.59 6.81 -9.79
N ASP A 159 9.82 8.13 -9.74
CA ASP A 159 9.94 8.99 -10.93
C ASP A 159 11.06 8.54 -11.89
N ARG A 160 12.15 8.01 -11.32
CA ARG A 160 13.31 7.51 -12.10
C ARG A 160 13.02 6.25 -12.90
N TRP A 161 11.87 5.62 -12.70
CA TRP A 161 11.47 4.37 -13.36
C TRP A 161 10.54 4.58 -14.55
N GLU A 162 9.81 5.71 -14.60
CA GLU A 162 8.89 6.03 -15.70
C GLU A 162 9.60 6.64 -16.92
N GLU A 163 10.75 7.27 -16.71
CA GLU A 163 11.57 7.84 -17.78
C GLU A 163 12.47 6.77 -18.45
N GLY A 164 11.89 5.92 -19.29
CA GLY A 164 12.62 5.44 -20.48
C GLY A 164 13.07 3.98 -20.58
N GLU A 165 12.36 2.99 -20.02
CA GLU A 165 12.64 1.58 -20.37
C GLU A 165 11.68 0.97 -21.42
N PRO A 166 12.20 0.21 -22.39
CA PRO A 166 11.41 -0.45 -23.44
C PRO A 166 10.55 -1.57 -22.83
N HIS A 167 9.27 -1.65 -23.22
CA HIS A 167 8.30 -2.72 -22.96
C HIS A 167 8.79 -3.82 -21.98
N LEU A 168 8.72 -3.55 -20.67
CA LEU A 168 9.06 -4.54 -19.66
C LEU A 168 8.08 -5.72 -19.77
N PRO A 169 8.56 -6.97 -19.66
CA PRO A 169 7.69 -8.13 -19.70
C PRO A 169 6.70 -8.10 -18.52
N VAL A 170 5.41 -8.08 -18.83
CA VAL A 170 4.33 -8.14 -17.84
C VAL A 170 4.10 -9.58 -17.44
N PHE A 171 4.16 -9.89 -16.15
CA PHE A 171 3.90 -11.24 -15.62
C PHE A 171 2.60 -11.26 -14.81
N ASP A 172 1.86 -12.37 -14.89
CA ASP A 172 0.72 -12.58 -14.02
C ASP A 172 1.19 -12.78 -12.57
N GLY A 173 0.77 -11.88 -11.68
CA GLY A 173 1.09 -11.95 -10.25
C GLY A 173 0.64 -13.25 -9.58
N ALA A 174 -0.43 -13.89 -10.08
CA ALA A 174 -0.92 -15.18 -9.57
C ALA A 174 0.08 -16.33 -9.81
N HIS A 175 0.91 -16.22 -10.85
CA HIS A 175 1.97 -17.18 -11.15
C HIS A 175 3.30 -16.78 -10.50
N LEU A 176 3.61 -15.49 -10.48
CA LEU A 176 4.86 -14.98 -9.90
C LEU A 176 4.91 -15.14 -8.38
N GLY A 177 3.80 -14.87 -7.68
CA GLY A 177 3.72 -14.88 -6.22
C GLY A 177 4.16 -16.22 -5.59
N PRO A 178 3.56 -17.36 -5.95
CA PRO A 178 3.96 -18.67 -5.43
C PRO A 178 5.43 -19.02 -5.71
N ILE A 179 5.94 -18.65 -6.88
CA ILE A 179 7.34 -18.91 -7.27
C ILE A 179 8.30 -18.05 -6.43
N ALA A 180 7.99 -16.77 -6.25
CA ALA A 180 8.77 -15.89 -5.39
C ALA A 180 8.78 -16.38 -3.94
N GLN A 181 7.65 -16.88 -3.43
CA GLN A 181 7.56 -17.49 -2.09
C GLN A 181 8.40 -18.76 -1.98
N TYR A 182 8.39 -19.63 -2.99
CA TYR A 182 9.22 -20.84 -3.00
C TYR A 182 10.71 -20.48 -3.02
N ALA A 183 11.11 -19.57 -3.90
CA ALA A 183 12.50 -19.14 -4.04
C ALA A 183 13.03 -18.44 -2.77
N ALA A 184 12.18 -17.72 -2.04
CA ALA A 184 12.53 -17.16 -0.75
C ALA A 184 12.78 -18.23 0.33
N LYS A 185 12.12 -19.40 0.25
CA LYS A 185 12.31 -20.52 1.18
C LYS A 185 13.50 -21.42 0.81
N HIS A 186 13.84 -21.50 -0.48
CA HIS A 186 14.90 -22.36 -1.00
C HIS A 186 15.98 -21.54 -1.74
N PRO A 187 16.62 -20.54 -1.11
CA PRO A 187 17.57 -19.66 -1.80
C PRO A 187 18.78 -20.43 -2.30
N ARG A 188 19.25 -20.10 -3.52
CA ARG A 188 20.45 -20.70 -4.09
C ARG A 188 21.72 -20.03 -3.53
N GLY A 189 22.26 -20.57 -2.44
CA GLY A 189 23.43 -19.99 -1.76
C GLY A 189 23.15 -18.55 -1.29
N ASP A 190 24.12 -17.65 -1.41
CA ASP A 190 23.99 -16.24 -1.04
C ASP A 190 23.28 -15.37 -2.10
N GLN A 191 22.68 -15.97 -3.14
CA GLN A 191 22.06 -15.21 -4.22
C GLN A 191 20.76 -14.54 -3.78
N ARG A 192 20.70 -13.22 -3.95
CA ARG A 192 19.45 -12.45 -3.98
C ARG A 192 18.60 -12.96 -5.15
N LEU A 193 17.28 -13.09 -4.94
CA LEU A 193 16.33 -13.46 -6.00
C LEU A 193 16.55 -12.54 -7.21
N THR A 194 17.14 -13.06 -8.28
CA THR A 194 17.40 -12.27 -9.48
C THR A 194 16.36 -12.67 -10.52
N ILE A 195 15.32 -11.84 -10.70
CA ILE A 195 14.41 -11.99 -11.83
C ILE A 195 15.15 -11.41 -13.04
N ARG A 196 15.72 -12.29 -13.87
CA ARG A 196 16.37 -11.86 -15.11
C ARG A 196 15.32 -11.89 -16.22
N PRO A 197 15.05 -10.77 -16.91
CA PRO A 197 14.38 -10.83 -18.20
C PRO A 197 15.22 -11.74 -19.09
N GLY A 198 14.66 -12.88 -19.50
CA GLY A 198 15.40 -13.86 -20.25
C GLY A 198 15.78 -13.30 -21.62
N LYS A 199 17.03 -13.56 -22.03
CA LYS A 199 17.34 -13.58 -23.46
C LYS A 199 16.36 -14.57 -24.14
N PRO A 200 15.84 -14.28 -25.34
CA PRO A 200 14.93 -15.17 -26.03
C PRO A 200 15.50 -16.60 -26.03
N LEU A 201 14.72 -17.54 -25.47
CA LEU A 201 15.04 -18.96 -25.50
C LEU A 201 14.93 -19.44 -26.95
N VAL A 202 16.04 -19.43 -27.69
CA VAL A 202 16.12 -20.04 -29.01
C VAL A 202 16.29 -21.54 -28.81
N ARG A 203 15.19 -22.29 -28.89
CA ARG A 203 15.26 -23.74 -29.09
C ARG A 203 15.02 -24.02 -30.57
N THR A 204 16.00 -24.66 -31.19
CA THR A 204 16.00 -25.24 -32.54
C THR A 204 14.59 -25.42 -33.14
N GLY A 205 14.17 -24.46 -33.96
CA GLY A 205 13.04 -24.59 -34.88
C GLY A 205 11.63 -24.25 -34.37
N ARG A 206 11.39 -23.85 -33.12
CA ARG A 206 10.04 -23.42 -32.68
C ARG A 206 10.07 -22.29 -31.64
N SER A 207 9.40 -21.18 -32.00
CA SER A 207 8.91 -20.08 -31.17
C SER A 207 9.83 -19.57 -30.05
N THR A 208 10.57 -18.48 -30.31
CA THR A 208 11.09 -17.63 -29.24
C THR A 208 9.92 -16.98 -28.51
N VAL A 209 9.78 -17.19 -27.20
CA VAL A 209 8.93 -16.30 -26.40
C VAL A 209 9.82 -15.19 -25.86
N PRO A 210 9.72 -13.95 -26.39
CA PRO A 210 10.47 -12.83 -25.88
C PRO A 210 10.05 -12.56 -24.43
N GLY A 211 11.01 -12.25 -23.55
CA GLY A 211 10.71 -11.74 -22.21
C GLY A 211 10.35 -12.78 -21.13
N ALA A 212 10.52 -14.09 -21.37
CA ALA A 212 10.37 -15.08 -20.30
C ALA A 212 11.38 -14.86 -19.17
N ALA A 213 10.95 -14.81 -17.90
CA ALA A 213 11.85 -14.70 -16.76
C ALA A 213 12.26 -16.09 -16.25
N ARG A 214 13.53 -16.22 -15.86
CA ARG A 214 14.05 -17.42 -15.20
C ARG A 214 14.37 -17.12 -13.73
N ILE A 215 13.91 -17.99 -12.83
CA ILE A 215 14.20 -17.92 -11.39
C ILE A 215 14.85 -19.25 -10.98
N ASP A 216 16.07 -19.18 -10.47
CA ASP A 216 16.81 -20.35 -9.98
C ASP A 216 16.81 -20.38 -8.45
N THR A 217 16.58 -21.57 -7.89
CA THR A 217 16.61 -21.86 -6.44
C THR A 217 17.69 -22.90 -6.15
N ALA A 218 17.84 -23.32 -4.90
CA ALA A 218 18.79 -24.37 -4.54
C ALA A 218 18.51 -25.70 -5.27
N ASP A 219 17.24 -25.97 -5.56
CA ASP A 219 16.72 -27.29 -5.97
C ASP A 219 15.80 -27.27 -7.20
N ALA A 220 15.44 -26.10 -7.71
CA ALA A 220 14.55 -25.95 -8.86
C ALA A 220 14.93 -24.77 -9.76
N THR A 221 14.48 -24.85 -11.01
CA THR A 221 14.53 -23.74 -11.97
C THR A 221 13.12 -23.49 -12.49
N PHE A 222 12.62 -22.28 -12.33
CA PHE A 222 11.33 -21.84 -12.83
C PHE A 222 11.51 -20.97 -14.09
N LEU A 223 10.59 -21.14 -15.04
CA LEU A 223 10.43 -20.27 -16.20
C LEU A 223 9.04 -19.66 -16.14
N ILE A 224 8.96 -18.33 -16.17
CA ILE A 224 7.72 -17.56 -16.14
C ILE A 224 7.55 -16.86 -17.47
N MET A 225 6.41 -17.09 -18.11
CA MET A 225 6.09 -16.52 -19.40
C MET A 225 5.37 -15.18 -19.21
N PRO A 226 5.68 -14.13 -19.98
CA PRO A 226 4.94 -12.89 -19.91
C PRO A 226 3.52 -13.10 -20.45
N VAL A 227 2.58 -12.34 -19.90
CA VAL A 227 1.21 -12.27 -20.40
C VAL A 227 1.23 -11.42 -21.67
N LYS A 228 0.52 -11.85 -22.72
CA LYS A 228 0.29 -10.98 -23.88
C LYS A 228 -0.64 -9.85 -23.45
N GLU A 229 -0.21 -8.60 -23.61
CA GLU A 229 -1.13 -7.46 -23.57
C GLU A 229 -2.22 -7.68 -24.62
N ARG A 230 -3.48 -7.47 -24.23
CA ARG A 230 -4.66 -7.60 -25.10
C ARG A 230 -4.95 -6.29 -25.79
#